data_AF-A0A4V0I264-F1
#
_entry.id   AF-A0A4V0I264-F1
#
_cell.length_a   1.000
_cell.length_b   1.000
_cell.length_c   1.000
_cell.angle_alpha   90.00
_cell.angle_beta   90.00
_cell.angle_gamma   90.00
#
_symmetry.space_group_name_H-M   'P 1'
#
loop_
_entity.id
_entity.type
_entity.pdbx_description
1 polymer ?
#
loop_
_entity_poly.entity_id
_entity_poly.type
_entity_poly.pdbx_seq_one_letter_code
_entity_poly.pdbx_strand_id
1 'polypeptide(L)'
;MRTLLLGFGLLVAAGCGPTEPSVYPVSGTVKLGGGQSPAGCVVEFSSQAEATKGLNARGEVGADGAFTLKTVISGKEKAGAVAGPHKVVVVPPAASSTPGAPVPPAIPVRYADYAKSGLTAEVKPDGANAVELKLDAK
;
A
#
# COMPACT_ATOMS: atom_id res chain seq x y z
N MET A 1 64.80 -15.89 24.54
CA MET A 1 64.12 -16.99 23.81
C MET A 1 62.74 -16.47 23.41
N ARG A 2 62.45 -16.45 22.11
CA ARG A 2 61.26 -15.86 21.49
C ARG A 2 60.06 -16.76 21.77
N THR A 3 58.95 -16.23 22.30
CA THR A 3 57.67 -16.93 22.24
C THR A 3 56.58 -15.94 21.81
N LEU A 4 56.18 -16.16 20.56
CA LEU A 4 55.12 -15.56 19.75
C LEU A 4 53.92 -15.01 20.54
N LEU A 5 53.61 -13.72 20.33
CA LEU A 5 52.24 -13.23 20.36
C LEU A 5 51.50 -13.83 19.16
N LEU A 6 50.43 -14.58 19.39
CA LEU A 6 49.43 -14.88 18.36
C LEU A 6 48.04 -14.68 18.97
N GLY A 7 47.66 -13.41 19.12
CA GLY A 7 46.30 -13.01 19.50
C GLY A 7 45.36 -13.27 18.33
N PHE A 8 44.57 -14.33 18.42
CA PHE A 8 43.51 -14.66 17.48
C PHE A 8 42.32 -13.71 17.71
N GLY A 9 42.39 -12.53 17.10
CA GLY A 9 41.30 -11.57 17.05
C GLY A 9 40.23 -12.02 16.04
N LEU A 10 39.29 -12.84 16.48
CA LEU A 10 38.10 -13.19 15.72
C LEU A 10 37.18 -11.96 15.67
N LEU A 11 37.39 -11.13 14.65
CA LEU A 11 36.54 -9.99 14.34
C LEU A 11 35.22 -10.51 13.75
N VAL A 12 34.26 -10.84 14.61
CA VAL A 12 32.89 -11.16 14.20
C VAL A 12 32.24 -9.85 13.74
N ALA A 13 32.33 -9.56 12.44
CA ALA A 13 31.52 -8.53 11.82
C ALA A 13 30.05 -8.97 11.91
N ALA A 14 29.35 -8.52 12.96
CA ALA A 14 27.91 -8.67 13.08
C ALA A 14 27.26 -7.94 11.89
N GLY A 15 26.75 -8.73 10.94
CA GLY A 15 26.01 -8.21 9.79
C GLY A 15 24.71 -7.59 10.26
N CYS A 16 24.69 -6.27 10.44
CA CYS A 16 23.45 -5.50 10.49
C CYS A 16 23.00 -5.28 9.04
N GLY A 17 22.31 -6.27 8.46
CA GLY A 17 21.62 -6.08 7.19
C GLY A 17 20.54 -5.00 7.30
N PRO A 18 20.10 -4.39 6.19
CA PRO A 18 19.00 -3.45 6.20
C PRO A 18 17.77 -4.10 6.83
N THR A 19 17.22 -3.49 7.87
CA THR A 19 15.99 -3.99 8.49
C THR A 19 14.82 -3.67 7.57
N GLU A 20 14.01 -4.68 7.27
CA GLU A 20 12.80 -4.49 6.46
C GLU A 20 11.84 -3.49 7.16
N PRO A 21 11.17 -2.61 6.40
CA PRO A 21 10.22 -1.69 6.99
C PRO A 21 9.03 -2.44 7.61
N SER A 22 8.58 -1.97 8.77
CA SER A 22 7.35 -2.43 9.41
C SER A 22 6.13 -1.94 8.64
N VAL A 23 5.08 -2.74 8.63
CA VAL A 23 3.75 -2.35 8.12
C VAL A 23 2.73 -2.36 9.24
N TYR A 24 1.70 -1.55 9.08
CA TYR A 24 0.63 -1.36 10.04
C TYR A 24 -0.71 -1.63 9.36
N PRO A 25 -1.63 -2.36 9.99
CA PRO A 25 -2.93 -2.68 9.40
C PRO A 25 -3.62 -1.41 8.88
N VAL A 26 -4.19 -1.50 7.69
CA VAL A 26 -5.01 -0.43 7.09
C VAL A 26 -6.27 -1.07 6.55
N SER A 27 -7.41 -0.50 6.92
CA SER A 27 -8.72 -0.86 6.39
C SER A 27 -9.46 0.39 5.97
N GLY A 28 -10.46 0.25 5.11
CA GLY A 28 -11.22 1.41 4.70
C GLY A 28 -12.42 1.08 3.87
N THR A 29 -13.11 2.13 3.45
CA THR A 29 -14.23 2.06 2.52
C THR A 29 -14.07 3.07 1.41
N VAL A 30 -14.43 2.70 0.18
CA VAL A 30 -14.56 3.61 -0.96
C VAL A 30 -16.03 3.88 -1.21
N LYS A 31 -16.40 5.15 -1.31
CA LYS A 31 -17.76 5.60 -1.65
C LYS A 31 -17.71 6.41 -2.93
N LEU A 32 -18.47 6.00 -3.94
CA LEU A 32 -18.65 6.78 -5.16
C LEU A 32 -19.88 7.69 -5.02
N GLY A 33 -19.79 8.91 -5.55
CA GLY A 33 -20.92 9.83 -5.65
C GLY A 33 -22.12 9.14 -6.32
N GLY A 34 -23.31 9.32 -5.74
CA GLY A 34 -24.50 8.56 -6.13
C GLY A 34 -24.74 7.28 -5.31
N GLY A 35 -23.85 6.94 -4.37
CA GLY A 35 -24.06 5.90 -3.35
C GLY A 35 -23.70 4.47 -3.79
N GLN A 36 -23.19 4.29 -5.01
CA GLN A 36 -22.73 2.97 -5.48
C GLN A 36 -21.33 2.65 -4.95
N SER A 37 -21.09 1.37 -4.63
CA SER A 37 -19.74 0.88 -4.34
C SER A 37 -18.96 0.68 -5.64
N PRO A 38 -17.73 1.18 -5.78
CA PRO A 38 -16.86 0.86 -6.92
C PRO A 38 -16.17 -0.50 -6.70
N ALA A 39 -16.97 -1.55 -6.52
CA ALA A 39 -16.49 -2.91 -6.27
C ALA A 39 -15.59 -3.43 -7.40
N GLY A 40 -14.52 -4.15 -7.06
CA GLY A 40 -13.51 -4.64 -7.99
C GLY A 40 -12.45 -3.60 -8.38
N CYS A 41 -12.60 -2.34 -7.97
CA CYS A 41 -11.49 -1.39 -8.03
C CYS A 41 -10.37 -1.80 -7.08
N VAL A 42 -9.14 -1.37 -7.37
CA VAL A 42 -7.99 -1.51 -6.50
C VAL A 42 -7.65 -0.16 -5.91
N VAL A 43 -7.58 -0.08 -4.58
CA VAL A 43 -7.00 1.05 -3.86
C VAL A 43 -5.50 0.82 -3.76
N GLU A 44 -4.71 1.84 -4.09
CA GLU A 44 -3.26 1.81 -3.88
C GLU A 44 -2.79 3.00 -3.06
N PHE A 45 -1.89 2.73 -2.11
CA PHE A 45 -1.24 3.71 -1.26
C PHE A 45 0.25 3.71 -1.60
N SER A 46 0.75 4.81 -2.13
CA SER A 46 2.18 4.99 -2.45
C SER A 46 2.86 5.87 -1.41
N SER A 47 3.77 5.29 -0.64
CA SER A 47 4.48 6.00 0.43
C SER A 47 5.29 7.18 -0.10
N GLN A 48 5.19 8.30 0.61
CA GLN A 48 5.97 9.52 0.38
C GLN A 48 7.06 9.72 1.45
N ALA A 49 7.14 8.85 2.46
CA ALA A 49 8.19 8.91 3.47
C ALA A 49 9.55 8.51 2.86
N GLU A 50 10.61 9.27 3.17
CA GLU A 50 11.92 9.09 2.51
C GLU A 50 12.48 7.66 2.65
N ALA A 51 12.30 7.00 3.80
CA ALA A 51 12.78 5.64 4.03
C ALA A 51 12.03 4.56 3.24
N THR A 52 10.81 4.84 2.77
CA THR A 52 9.92 3.85 2.12
C THR A 52 9.30 4.37 0.84
N LYS A 53 9.88 5.43 0.26
CA LYS A 53 9.33 6.18 -0.87
C LYS A 53 9.03 5.27 -2.05
N GLY A 54 7.79 5.32 -2.54
CA GLY A 54 7.32 4.51 -3.66
C GLY A 54 6.97 3.05 -3.31
N LEU A 55 7.12 2.63 -2.05
CA LEU A 55 6.59 1.35 -1.61
C LEU A 55 5.06 1.41 -1.63
N ASN A 56 4.44 0.47 -2.35
CA ASN A 56 3.00 0.46 -2.58
C ASN A 56 2.32 -0.61 -1.73
N ALA A 57 1.25 -0.21 -1.04
CA ALA A 57 0.27 -1.11 -0.46
C ALA A 57 -0.99 -1.09 -1.32
N ARG A 58 -1.65 -2.24 -1.49
CA ARG A 58 -2.86 -2.34 -2.32
C ARG A 58 -3.95 -3.19 -1.69
N GLY A 59 -5.21 -2.93 -2.05
CA GLY A 59 -6.37 -3.69 -1.62
C GLY A 59 -7.49 -3.60 -2.65
N GLU A 60 -8.15 -4.73 -2.92
CA GLU A 60 -9.34 -4.76 -3.77
C GLU A 60 -10.56 -4.29 -2.96
N VAL A 61 -11.44 -3.53 -3.62
CA VAL A 61 -12.69 -3.01 -3.07
C VAL A 61 -13.78 -4.07 -3.19
N GLY A 62 -14.36 -4.46 -2.06
CA GLY A 62 -15.47 -5.41 -1.99
C GLY A 62 -16.80 -4.83 -2.46
N ALA A 63 -17.82 -5.69 -2.53
CA ALA A 63 -19.18 -5.30 -2.93
C ALA A 63 -19.80 -4.22 -2.02
N ASP A 64 -19.43 -4.20 -0.75
CA ASP A 64 -19.82 -3.22 0.26
C ASP A 64 -18.95 -1.94 0.25
N GLY A 65 -17.95 -1.88 -0.63
CA GLY A 65 -17.00 -0.79 -0.73
C GLY A 65 -15.82 -0.93 0.22
N ALA A 66 -15.75 -1.97 1.05
CA ALA A 66 -14.67 -2.16 2.01
C ALA A 66 -13.38 -2.65 1.33
N PHE A 67 -12.23 -2.29 1.88
CA PHE A 67 -10.92 -2.81 1.48
C PHE A 67 -9.99 -2.96 2.68
N THR A 68 -8.99 -3.84 2.54
CA THR A 68 -7.85 -3.96 3.43
C THR A 68 -6.57 -3.93 2.63
N LEU A 69 -5.57 -3.17 3.07
CA LEU A 69 -4.31 -3.08 2.34
C LEU A 69 -3.34 -4.18 2.70
N LYS A 70 -2.48 -4.49 1.75
CA LYS A 70 -1.35 -5.39 1.89
C LYS A 70 -0.17 -4.89 1.08
N THR A 71 1.03 -5.10 1.62
CA THR A 71 2.31 -4.70 1.02
C THR A 71 3.15 -5.94 0.78
N VAL A 72 3.79 -6.02 -0.39
CA VAL A 72 4.78 -7.06 -0.68
C VAL A 72 6.17 -6.52 -0.38
N ILE A 73 6.84 -7.09 0.63
CA ILE A 73 8.21 -6.73 1.01
C ILE A 73 9.06 -8.00 0.92
N SER A 74 10.14 -7.97 0.13
CA SER A 74 11.03 -9.12 -0.08
C SER A 74 10.29 -10.39 -0.51
N GLY A 75 9.29 -10.25 -1.39
CA GLY A 75 8.48 -11.37 -1.88
C GLY A 75 7.44 -11.91 -0.90
N LYS A 76 7.30 -11.33 0.29
CA LYS A 76 6.31 -11.73 1.31
C LYS A 76 5.17 -10.72 1.39
N GLU A 77 3.95 -11.22 1.33
CA GLU A 77 2.76 -10.41 1.60
C GLU A 77 2.68 -10.13 3.11
N LYS A 78 2.55 -8.84 3.46
CA LYS A 78 2.30 -8.39 4.84
C LYS A 78 1.03 -7.54 4.86
N ALA A 79 0.16 -7.78 5.84
CA ALA A 79 -1.08 -7.04 6.00
C ALA A 79 -0.78 -5.60 6.46
N GLY A 80 -1.28 -4.62 5.71
CA GLY A 80 -1.11 -3.20 5.98
C GLY A 80 -0.20 -2.45 5.02
N ALA A 81 0.15 -1.23 5.41
CA ALA A 81 1.04 -0.31 4.71
C ALA A 81 2.12 0.20 5.66
N VAL A 82 3.23 0.71 5.12
CA VAL A 82 4.27 1.36 5.93
C VAL A 82 3.75 2.64 6.59
N ALA A 83 4.39 3.10 7.67
CA ALA A 83 3.99 4.36 8.30
C ALA A 83 4.34 5.59 7.46
N GLY A 84 3.59 6.66 7.67
CA GLY A 84 3.81 7.98 7.09
C GLY A 84 2.79 8.40 6.02
N PRO A 85 3.08 9.49 5.30
CA PRO A 85 2.18 10.06 4.30
C PRO A 85 2.14 9.22 3.03
N HIS A 86 0.95 8.99 2.49
CA HIS A 86 0.73 8.27 1.24
C HIS A 86 -0.08 9.13 0.26
N LYS A 87 0.32 9.07 -1.02
CA LYS A 87 -0.60 9.42 -2.10
C LYS A 87 -1.46 8.21 -2.41
N VAL A 88 -2.73 8.45 -2.73
CA VAL A 88 -3.71 7.38 -2.91
C VAL A 88 -4.32 7.46 -4.30
N VAL A 89 -4.56 6.30 -4.91
CA VAL A 89 -5.35 6.16 -6.13
C VAL A 89 -6.39 5.06 -5.96
N VAL A 90 -7.45 5.15 -6.77
CA VAL A 90 -8.43 4.09 -6.97
C VAL A 90 -8.42 3.77 -8.46
N VAL A 91 -8.07 2.54 -8.79
CA VAL A 91 -7.87 2.09 -10.18
C VAL A 91 -8.98 1.08 -10.53
N PRO A 92 -9.76 1.30 -11.59
CA PRO A 92 -10.74 0.33 -12.04
C PRO A 92 -10.04 -0.91 -12.61
N PRO A 93 -10.66 -2.10 -12.52
CA PRO A 93 -10.13 -3.29 -13.16
C PRO A 93 -10.08 -3.09 -14.67
N ALA A 94 -9.13 -3.77 -15.33
CA ALA A 94 -9.05 -3.74 -16.77
C ALA A 94 -10.35 -4.26 -17.40
N ALA A 95 -10.82 -3.60 -18.46
CA ALA A 95 -11.96 -4.10 -19.22
C ALA A 95 -11.62 -5.46 -19.83
N SER A 96 -12.48 -6.44 -19.60
CA SER A 96 -12.39 -7.73 -20.26
C SER A 96 -13.14 -7.69 -21.58
N SER A 97 -12.56 -8.27 -22.64
CA SER A 97 -13.22 -8.47 -23.93
C SER A 97 -14.06 -9.75 -23.98
N THR A 98 -14.08 -10.55 -22.91
CA THR A 98 -14.88 -11.76 -22.82
C THR A 98 -16.38 -11.40 -22.80
N PRO A 99 -17.21 -11.96 -23.71
CA PRO A 99 -18.66 -11.76 -23.66
C PRO A 99 -19.23 -12.13 -22.29
N GLY A 100 -20.02 -11.22 -21.71
CA GLY A 100 -20.64 -11.42 -20.39
C GLY A 100 -19.75 -11.08 -19.19
N ALA A 101 -18.53 -10.59 -19.40
CA ALA A 101 -17.72 -10.09 -18.30
C ALA A 101 -18.36 -8.85 -17.64
N PRO A 102 -18.23 -8.69 -16.31
CA PRO A 102 -18.70 -7.49 -15.62
C PRO A 102 -18.06 -6.23 -16.20
N VAL A 103 -18.88 -5.19 -16.41
CA VAL A 103 -18.37 -3.87 -16.80
C VAL A 103 -17.67 -3.24 -15.59
N PRO A 104 -16.41 -2.77 -15.73
CA PRO A 104 -15.72 -2.09 -14.64
C PRO A 104 -16.50 -0.89 -14.10
N PRO A 105 -16.40 -0.58 -12.80
CA PRO A 105 -17.01 0.63 -12.24
C PRO A 105 -16.55 1.89 -12.97
N ALA A 106 -17.50 2.76 -13.29
CA ALA A 106 -17.22 4.06 -13.91
C ALA A 106 -16.84 5.09 -12.84
N ILE A 107 -15.54 5.27 -12.60
CA ILE A 107 -15.00 6.32 -11.72
C ILE A 107 -14.32 7.43 -12.53
N PRO A 108 -14.27 8.68 -12.04
CA PRO A 108 -13.50 9.74 -12.69
C PRO A 108 -12.02 9.36 -12.87
N VAL A 109 -11.51 9.49 -14.09
CA VAL A 109 -10.16 9.02 -14.47
C VAL A 109 -9.03 9.62 -13.64
N ARG A 110 -9.24 10.80 -13.05
CA ARG A 110 -8.26 11.46 -12.17
C ARG A 110 -7.91 10.63 -10.94
N TYR A 111 -8.82 9.77 -10.46
CA TYR A 111 -8.58 8.95 -9.28
C TYR A 111 -7.57 7.83 -9.53
N ALA A 112 -7.28 7.49 -10.79
CA ALA A 112 -6.26 6.53 -11.16
C ALA A 112 -4.87 7.16 -11.38
N ASP A 113 -4.70 8.45 -11.11
CA ASP A 113 -3.44 9.19 -11.30
C ASP A 113 -3.00 9.83 -9.98
N TYR A 114 -1.84 9.41 -9.44
CA TYR A 114 -1.32 9.88 -8.16
C TYR A 114 -1.10 11.41 -8.10
N ALA A 115 -0.91 12.08 -9.24
CA ALA A 115 -0.72 13.52 -9.29
C ALA A 115 -2.07 14.28 -9.35
N LYS A 116 -3.14 13.63 -9.80
CA LYS A 116 -4.45 14.26 -10.04
C LYS A 116 -5.56 13.79 -9.11
N SER A 117 -5.37 12.68 -8.39
CA SER A 117 -6.41 12.10 -7.54
C SER A 117 -6.80 13.04 -6.40
N GLY A 118 -5.83 13.79 -5.85
CA GLY A 118 -6.00 14.59 -4.64
C GLY A 118 -6.23 13.75 -3.37
N LEU A 119 -6.24 12.42 -3.48
CA LEU A 119 -6.45 11.51 -2.35
C LEU A 119 -5.14 11.30 -1.60
N THR A 120 -5.19 11.42 -0.28
CA THR A 120 -4.05 11.20 0.61
C THR A 120 -4.49 10.43 1.85
N ALA A 121 -3.54 9.75 2.48
CA ALA A 121 -3.76 9.07 3.75
C ALA A 121 -2.48 9.12 4.60
N GLU A 122 -2.64 9.21 5.92
CA GLU A 122 -1.56 9.09 6.88
C GLU A 122 -1.68 7.74 7.60
N VAL A 123 -0.64 6.91 7.53
CA VAL A 123 -0.61 5.62 8.21
C VAL A 123 0.21 5.75 9.49
N LYS A 124 -0.41 5.46 10.62
CA LYS A 124 0.20 5.61 11.94
C LYS A 124 0.65 4.25 12.52
N PRO A 125 1.80 4.19 13.21
CA PRO A 125 2.27 2.97 13.86
C PRO A 125 1.32 2.37 14.90
N ASP A 126 0.56 3.23 15.57
CA ASP A 126 -0.30 2.95 16.73
C ASP A 126 -1.78 3.27 16.46
N GLY A 127 -2.13 3.60 15.20
CA GLY A 127 -3.47 4.00 14.81
C GLY A 127 -4.33 2.85 14.30
N ALA A 128 -5.66 3.02 14.41
CA ALA A 128 -6.62 2.11 13.78
C ALA A 128 -6.55 2.12 12.24
N ASN A 129 -5.99 3.19 11.64
CA ASN A 129 -5.81 3.38 10.20
C ASN A 129 -7.05 2.99 9.38
N ALA A 130 -8.23 3.40 9.85
CA ALA A 130 -9.49 3.27 9.16
C ALA A 130 -9.69 4.48 8.23
N VAL A 131 -9.77 4.25 6.92
CA VAL A 131 -9.78 5.31 5.90
C VAL A 131 -11.09 5.32 5.13
N GLU A 132 -11.71 6.49 4.98
CA GLU A 132 -12.86 6.67 4.08
C GLU A 132 -12.42 7.46 2.84
N LEU A 133 -12.50 6.82 1.67
CA LEU A 133 -12.20 7.45 0.39
C LEU A 133 -13.50 7.83 -0.31
N LYS A 134 -13.72 9.13 -0.49
CA LYS A 134 -14.88 9.66 -1.20
C LYS A 134 -14.48 10.04 -2.62
N LEU A 135 -15.12 9.41 -3.58
CA LEU A 135 -14.96 9.69 -5.00
C LEU A 135 -16.17 10.48 -5.48
N ASP A 136 -15.93 11.56 -6.21
CA ASP A 136 -16.99 12.30 -6.87
C ASP A 136 -17.64 11.44 -7.96
N ALA A 137 -18.92 11.72 -8.24
CA ALA A 137 -19.61 11.09 -9.38
C ALA A 137 -18.91 11.49 -10.69
N LYS A 138 -19.05 10.62 -11.71
CA LYS A 138 -18.59 10.90 -13.06
C LYS A 138 -19.50 11.90 -13.77
#